data_AF-A0A7K1GH93-F1
#
_entry.id   AF-A0A7K1GH93-F1
#
_cell.length_a   1.000
_cell.length_b   1.000
_cell.length_c   1.000
_cell.angle_alpha   90.00
_cell.angle_beta   90.00
_cell.angle_gamma   90.00
#
_symmetry.space_group_name_H-M   'P 1'
#
loop_
_entity.id
_entity.type
_entity.pdbx_description
1 polymer ?
#
loop_
_entity_poly.entity_id
_entity_poly.type
_entity_poly.pdbx_seq_one_letter_code
_entity_poly.pdbx_strand_id
1 'polypeptide(L)'
;MAYYDYNLLEALEADNATTYIQDRWADAKTVEDIYGMDFRILLTVSAVETGWGKHVKHNNYFGIKYAKNMKNKLITTTEYLSHRNYKFPEIISITPVTRKGKPMFKYIVKDYFSVYPTPFDSFKGYYQFLEDNPRYKTALEFKHDPRRFFEEVAKAGYATAPNYADILKQVFNSVNRRL
;
A
#
# COMPACT_ATOMS: atom_id res chain seq x y z
N MET A 1 1.81 7.24 -4.03
CA MET A 1 1.77 5.85 -4.49
C MET A 1 0.74 5.78 -5.61
N ALA A 2 1.05 5.06 -6.69
CA ALA A 2 0.09 4.87 -7.78
C ALA A 2 -1.04 3.98 -7.28
N TYR A 3 -2.13 4.62 -6.86
CA TYR A 3 -3.37 3.94 -6.51
C TYR A 3 -3.92 3.23 -7.75
N TYR A 4 -3.88 1.90 -7.76
CA TYR A 4 -4.71 1.08 -8.64
C TYR A 4 -6.17 1.39 -8.30
N ASP A 5 -6.97 1.77 -9.30
CA ASP A 5 -8.41 1.75 -9.05
C ASP A 5 -8.90 0.30 -8.99
N TYR A 6 -10.09 0.12 -8.42
CA TYR A 6 -10.62 -1.20 -8.13
C TYR A 6 -10.78 -2.06 -9.39
N ASN A 7 -11.15 -1.47 -10.52
CA ASN A 7 -11.32 -2.19 -11.78
C ASN A 7 -9.98 -2.76 -12.28
N LEU A 8 -8.89 -2.01 -12.11
CA LEU A 8 -7.56 -2.51 -12.42
C LEU A 8 -7.11 -3.60 -11.43
N LEU A 9 -7.48 -3.51 -10.15
CA LEU A 9 -7.20 -4.56 -9.17
C LEU A 9 -7.97 -5.86 -9.45
N GLU A 10 -9.24 -5.78 -9.86
CA GLU A 10 -10.02 -6.94 -10.26
C GLU A 10 -9.43 -7.63 -11.49
N ALA A 11 -9.01 -6.85 -12.49
CA ALA A 11 -8.36 -7.40 -13.68
C ALA A 11 -7.06 -8.13 -13.35
N LEU A 12 -6.28 -7.59 -12.40
CA LEU A 12 -5.05 -8.23 -11.93
C LEU A 12 -5.35 -9.44 -11.05
N GLU A 13 -6.40 -9.40 -10.23
CA GLU A 13 -6.78 -10.48 -9.31
C GLU A 13 -7.00 -11.82 -10.04
N ALA A 14 -7.59 -11.79 -11.22
CA ALA A 14 -7.89 -13.00 -12.01
C ALA A 14 -6.63 -13.75 -12.46
N ASP A 15 -5.49 -13.07 -12.55
CA ASP A 15 -4.25 -13.60 -13.12
C ASP A 15 -3.30 -14.16 -12.05
N ASN A 16 -3.08 -13.43 -10.95
CA ASN A 16 -1.96 -13.73 -10.03
C ASN A 16 -2.29 -13.76 -8.53
N ALA A 17 -3.54 -13.53 -8.12
CA ALA A 17 -3.86 -13.39 -6.70
C ALA A 17 -3.54 -14.64 -5.88
N THR A 18 -3.82 -15.84 -6.40
CA THR A 18 -3.56 -17.11 -5.69
C THR A 18 -2.06 -17.33 -5.48
N THR A 19 -1.26 -17.20 -6.53
CA THR A 19 0.21 -17.32 -6.44
C THR A 19 0.79 -16.26 -5.51
N TYR A 20 0.29 -15.03 -5.59
CA TYR A 20 0.73 -13.96 -4.69
C TYR A 20 0.52 -14.31 -3.22
N ILE A 21 -0.67 -14.82 -2.87
CA ILE A 21 -0.98 -15.25 -1.51
C ILE A 21 -0.05 -16.37 -1.09
N GLN A 22 0.13 -17.41 -1.91
CA GLN A 22 1.03 -18.53 -1.62
C GLN A 22 2.47 -18.05 -1.36
N ASP A 23 2.98 -17.18 -2.22
CA ASP A 23 4.36 -16.71 -2.15
C ASP A 23 4.62 -15.81 -0.93
N ARG A 24 3.62 -15.02 -0.50
CA ARG A 24 3.75 -14.03 0.58
C ARG A 24 3.19 -14.50 1.92
N TRP A 25 2.52 -15.65 1.96
CA TRP A 25 1.88 -16.17 3.17
C TRP A 25 2.87 -16.29 4.33
N ALA A 26 4.06 -16.86 4.08
CA ALA A 26 5.07 -17.06 5.12
C ALA A 26 5.63 -15.73 5.65
N ASP A 27 5.83 -14.74 4.77
CA ASP A 27 6.28 -13.40 5.14
C ASP A 27 5.27 -12.75 6.09
N ALA A 28 3.98 -12.79 5.73
CA ALA A 28 2.89 -12.19 6.51
C ALA A 28 2.66 -12.92 7.84
N LYS A 29 2.68 -14.25 7.84
CA LYS A 29 2.49 -15.07 9.04
C LYS A 29 3.59 -14.88 10.06
N THR A 30 4.84 -14.80 9.61
CA THR A 30 5.97 -14.54 10.52
C THR A 30 5.80 -13.18 11.22
N VAL A 31 5.26 -12.16 10.54
CA VAL A 31 4.98 -10.86 11.16
C VAL A 31 3.81 -10.95 12.16
N GLU A 32 2.77 -11.74 11.87
CA GLU A 32 1.72 -12.04 12.84
C GLU A 32 2.27 -12.72 14.09
N ASP A 33 3.14 -13.71 13.94
CA ASP A 33 3.75 -14.44 15.07
C ASP A 33 4.60 -13.52 15.96
N ILE A 34 5.31 -12.55 15.37
CA ILE A 34 6.18 -11.61 16.10
C ILE A 34 5.40 -10.47 16.75
N TYR A 35 4.42 -9.89 16.04
CA TYR A 35 3.79 -8.61 16.41
C TYR A 35 2.30 -8.71 16.75
N GLY A 36 1.68 -9.87 16.51
CA GLY A 36 0.25 -10.11 16.67
C GLY A 36 -0.61 -9.41 15.61
N MET A 37 -0.05 -8.79 14.59
CA MET A 37 -0.86 -8.17 13.54
C MET A 37 -1.44 -9.24 12.63
N ASP A 38 -2.77 -9.25 12.45
CA ASP A 38 -3.45 -10.23 11.61
C ASP A 38 -2.81 -10.27 10.21
N PHE A 39 -2.25 -11.42 9.85
CA PHE A 39 -1.45 -11.57 8.63
C PHE A 39 -2.25 -11.22 7.37
N ARG A 40 -3.58 -11.34 7.42
CA ARG A 40 -4.48 -11.01 6.30
C ARG A 40 -4.53 -9.51 6.03
N ILE A 41 -4.30 -8.67 7.04
CA ILE A 41 -4.12 -7.22 6.85
C ILE A 41 -2.92 -6.98 5.95
N LEU A 42 -1.80 -7.64 6.26
CA LEU A 42 -0.54 -7.50 5.51
C LEU A 42 -0.71 -7.93 4.06
N LEU A 43 -1.25 -9.13 3.84
CA LEU A 43 -1.52 -9.65 2.48
C LEU A 43 -2.45 -8.72 1.69
N THR A 44 -3.47 -8.17 2.35
CA THR A 44 -4.45 -7.28 1.70
C THR A 44 -3.82 -5.97 1.28
N VAL A 45 -3.14 -5.28 2.21
CA VAL A 45 -2.52 -3.98 1.92
C VAL A 45 -1.45 -4.16 0.86
N SER A 46 -0.58 -5.17 1.00
CA SER A 46 0.49 -5.40 0.04
C SER A 46 -0.03 -5.77 -1.35
N ALA A 47 -1.12 -6.54 -1.45
CA ALA A 47 -1.78 -6.84 -2.71
C ALA A 47 -2.31 -5.57 -3.38
N VAL A 48 -2.96 -4.67 -2.64
CA VAL A 48 -3.46 -3.39 -3.17
C VAL A 48 -2.31 -2.52 -3.66
N GLU A 49 -1.24 -2.37 -2.88
CA GLU A 49 -0.14 -1.46 -3.21
C GLU A 49 0.71 -1.94 -4.40
N THR A 50 0.74 -3.25 -4.66
CA THR A 50 1.59 -3.84 -5.71
C THR A 50 0.81 -4.37 -6.90
N GLY A 51 -0.52 -4.31 -6.88
CA GLY A 51 -1.36 -5.00 -7.85
C GLY A 51 -1.08 -6.51 -7.82
N TRP A 52 -1.26 -7.13 -6.65
CA TRP A 52 -1.00 -8.55 -6.40
C TRP A 52 0.44 -8.97 -6.76
N GLY A 53 1.41 -8.08 -6.57
CA GLY A 53 2.83 -8.35 -6.84
C GLY A 53 3.28 -8.10 -8.27
N LYS A 54 2.40 -7.67 -9.21
CA LYS A 54 2.84 -7.31 -10.57
C LYS A 54 3.80 -6.12 -10.59
N HIS A 55 3.70 -5.23 -9.60
CA HIS A 55 4.44 -3.98 -9.56
C HIS A 55 5.14 -3.81 -8.22
N VAL A 56 6.22 -4.56 -8.05
CA VAL A 56 7.10 -4.44 -6.89
C VAL A 56 8.39 -3.75 -7.32
N LYS A 57 8.78 -2.69 -6.62
CA LYS A 57 10.06 -2.00 -6.83
C LYS A 57 10.91 -2.16 -5.57
N HIS A 58 12.10 -2.74 -5.71
CA HIS A 58 13.07 -2.88 -4.63
C HIS A 58 12.50 -3.50 -3.34
N ASN A 59 11.67 -4.55 -3.52
CA ASN A 59 10.94 -5.25 -2.46
C ASN A 59 10.04 -4.35 -1.60
N ASN A 60 9.67 -3.14 -2.03
CA ASN A 60 8.74 -2.31 -1.26
C ASN A 60 7.29 -2.69 -1.57
N TYR A 61 6.76 -3.65 -0.82
CA TYR A 61 5.43 -4.20 -1.03
C TYR A 61 4.30 -3.31 -0.52
N PHE A 62 4.61 -2.25 0.23
CA PHE A 62 3.64 -1.37 0.88
C PHE A 62 3.77 0.09 0.44
N GLY A 63 4.67 0.35 -0.53
CA GLY A 63 4.99 1.67 -1.05
C GLY A 63 5.49 2.69 -0.01
N ILE A 64 6.10 2.22 1.08
CA ILE A 64 6.53 3.07 2.20
C ILE A 64 7.61 4.05 1.75
N LYS A 65 7.43 5.31 2.14
CA LYS A 65 8.42 6.39 1.98
C LYS A 65 9.09 6.63 3.33
N TYR A 66 10.41 6.78 3.33
CA TYR A 66 11.19 7.18 4.53
C TYR A 66 11.02 6.28 5.77
N ALA A 67 10.95 4.96 5.59
CA ALA A 67 11.03 4.01 6.71
C ALA A 67 12.33 4.21 7.50
N LYS A 68 12.21 4.18 8.82
CA LYS A 68 13.33 4.34 9.75
C LYS A 68 14.38 3.24 9.52
N ASN A 69 15.66 3.61 9.57
CA ASN A 69 16.80 2.71 9.36
C ASN A 69 16.85 1.98 8.00
N MET A 70 15.99 2.35 7.04
CA MET A 70 16.02 1.81 5.68
C MET A 70 16.69 2.78 4.71
N LYS A 71 17.39 2.23 3.72
CA LYS A 71 17.87 3.03 2.58
C LYS A 71 16.68 3.48 1.75
N ASN A 72 16.77 4.69 1.19
CA ASN A 72 15.76 5.21 0.27
C ASN A 72 16.35 5.38 -1.13
N LYS A 73 15.55 5.10 -2.16
CA LYS A 73 15.89 5.35 -3.56
C LYS A 73 14.87 6.27 -4.20
N LEU A 74 15.35 7.08 -5.13
CA LEU A 74 14.52 7.94 -5.95
C LEU A 74 13.84 7.09 -7.03
N ILE A 75 12.52 6.98 -7.00
CA ILE A 75 11.73 6.10 -7.86
C ILE A 75 10.65 6.90 -8.59
N THR A 76 10.53 6.68 -9.91
CA THR A 76 9.41 7.23 -10.69
C THR A 76 8.08 6.62 -10.24
N THR A 77 7.14 7.47 -9.87
CA THR A 77 5.80 7.10 -9.42
C THR A 77 4.74 8.01 -10.04
N THR A 78 3.48 7.55 -9.99
CA THR A 78 2.32 8.33 -10.41
C THR A 78 1.56 8.77 -9.17
N GLU A 79 1.27 10.07 -9.05
CA GLU A 79 0.47 10.64 -7.97
C GLU A 79 -0.76 11.34 -8.58
N TYR A 80 -1.92 11.24 -7.92
CA TYR A 80 -3.12 11.98 -8.32
C TYR A 80 -3.45 12.98 -7.22
N LEU A 81 -3.34 14.27 -7.55
CA LEU A 81 -3.43 15.37 -6.58
C LEU A 81 -4.50 16.37 -7.00
N SER A 82 -5.15 17.01 -6.03
CA SER A 82 -6.21 17.99 -6.29
C SER A 82 -5.70 19.38 -6.65
N HIS A 83 -4.42 19.67 -6.40
CA HIS A 83 -3.80 20.97 -6.62
C HIS A 83 -2.44 20.85 -7.29
N ARG A 84 -1.94 21.96 -7.83
CA ARG A 84 -0.66 22.03 -8.56
C ARG A 84 0.58 22.36 -7.72
N ASN A 85 0.41 22.67 -6.43
CA ASN A 85 1.45 23.23 -5.57
C ASN A 85 2.25 22.21 -4.75
N TYR A 86 2.07 20.92 -5.01
CA TYR A 86 2.84 19.86 -4.34
C TYR A 86 4.29 19.86 -4.80
N LYS A 87 5.21 19.76 -3.83
CA LYS A 87 6.65 19.65 -4.08
C LYS A 87 7.06 18.18 -4.08
N PHE A 88 7.86 17.82 -5.07
CA PHE A 88 8.53 16.52 -5.17
C PHE A 88 10.02 16.75 -5.42
N PRO A 89 10.88 15.78 -5.10
CA PRO A 89 12.30 15.84 -5.47
C PRO A 89 12.51 16.10 -6.97
N GLU A 90 11.69 15.47 -7.82
CA GLU A 90 11.70 15.70 -9.27
C GLU A 90 10.28 15.59 -9.83
N ILE A 91 9.85 16.58 -10.61
CA ILE A 91 8.59 16.54 -11.37
C ILE A 91 8.92 16.27 -12.83
N ILE A 92 8.41 15.15 -13.37
CA ILE A 92 8.61 14.78 -14.78
C ILE A 92 7.47 15.34 -15.63
N SER A 93 6.21 15.21 -15.20
CA SER A 93 5.07 15.81 -15.88
C SER A 93 3.86 16.02 -14.96
N ILE A 94 3.00 16.98 -15.33
CA ILE A 94 1.72 17.26 -14.67
C ILE A 94 0.63 17.40 -15.73
N THR A 95 -0.29 16.44 -15.79
CA THR A 95 -1.40 16.42 -16.75
C THR A 95 -2.74 16.60 -16.03
N PRO A 96 -3.58 17.58 -16.39
CA PRO A 96 -4.97 17.65 -15.90
C PRO A 96 -5.74 16.40 -16.31
N VAL A 97 -6.48 15.80 -15.38
CA VAL A 97 -7.30 14.61 -15.63
C VAL A 97 -8.63 14.72 -14.87
N THR A 98 -9.66 14.02 -15.33
CA THR A 98 -10.89 13.83 -14.55
C THR A 98 -10.90 12.43 -13.98
N ARG A 99 -10.98 12.29 -12.66
CA ARG A 99 -11.15 10.99 -11.99
C ARG A 99 -12.42 10.99 -11.16
N LYS A 100 -13.29 10.00 -11.39
CA LYS A 100 -14.57 9.85 -10.69
C LYS A 100 -15.37 11.17 -10.65
N GLY A 101 -15.44 11.86 -11.79
CA GLY A 101 -16.16 13.13 -11.94
C GLY A 101 -15.49 14.35 -11.31
N LYS A 102 -14.31 14.23 -10.70
CA LYS A 102 -13.58 15.34 -10.08
C LYS A 102 -12.35 15.73 -10.90
N PRO A 103 -12.09 17.04 -11.11
CA PRO A 103 -10.85 17.49 -11.72
C PRO A 103 -9.67 17.20 -10.78
N MET A 104 -8.61 16.62 -11.31
CA MET A 104 -7.37 16.30 -10.62
C MET A 104 -6.17 16.55 -11.54
N PHE A 105 -4.98 16.42 -10.98
CA PHE A 105 -3.72 16.45 -11.71
C PHE A 105 -3.03 15.09 -11.57
N LYS A 106 -2.73 14.45 -12.69
CA LYS A 106 -1.85 13.28 -12.76
C LYS A 106 -0.41 13.77 -12.82
N TYR A 107 0.34 13.46 -11.78
CA TYR A 107 1.76 13.72 -11.64
C TYR A 107 2.54 12.47 -12.03
N ILE A 108 3.51 12.61 -12.93
CA ILE A 108 4.63 11.67 -13.04
C ILE A 108 5.82 12.36 -12.37
N VAL A 109 6.32 11.78 -11.28
CA VAL A 109 7.34 12.39 -10.41
C VAL A 109 8.35 11.34 -10.00
N LYS A 110 9.53 11.76 -9.55
CA LYS A 110 10.36 10.90 -8.72
C LYS A 110 10.26 11.33 -7.26
N ASP A 111 10.12 10.33 -6.39
CA ASP A 111 10.09 10.51 -4.95
C ASP A 111 10.90 9.42 -4.25
N TYR A 112 11.24 9.63 -2.99
CA TYR A 112 12.01 8.67 -2.21
C TYR A 112 11.12 7.60 -1.62
N PHE A 113 11.45 6.35 -1.94
CA PHE A 113 10.81 5.17 -1.37
C PHE A 113 11.86 4.30 -0.69
N SER A 114 11.45 3.66 0.39
CA SER A 114 12.31 2.74 1.13
C SER A 114 12.58 1.49 0.31
N VAL A 115 13.77 0.94 0.47
CA VAL A 115 14.26 -0.27 -0.20
C VAL A 115 14.48 -1.35 0.83
N TYR A 116 13.98 -2.54 0.55
CA TYR A 116 14.05 -3.68 1.46
C TYR A 116 14.95 -4.78 0.88
N PRO A 117 15.79 -5.44 1.70
CA PRO A 117 16.61 -6.57 1.24
C PRO A 117 15.76 -7.74 0.77
N THR A 118 14.70 -8.08 1.49
CA THR A 118 13.79 -9.20 1.19
C THR A 118 12.32 -8.77 1.22
N PRO A 119 11.39 -9.59 0.69
CA PRO A 119 9.95 -9.42 0.91
C PRO A 119 9.60 -9.34 2.40
N PHE A 120 10.08 -10.29 3.21
CA PHE A 120 9.88 -10.30 4.65
C PHE A 120 10.26 -8.96 5.33
N ASP A 121 11.42 -8.40 4.99
CA ASP A 121 11.86 -7.11 5.55
C ASP A 121 10.86 -5.98 5.25
N SER A 122 10.18 -6.03 4.10
CA SER A 122 9.13 -5.06 3.76
C SER A 122 7.84 -5.28 4.54
N PHE A 123 7.45 -6.53 4.79
CA PHE A 123 6.27 -6.87 5.61
C PHE A 123 6.49 -6.45 7.06
N LYS A 124 7.65 -6.78 7.62
CA LYS A 124 8.08 -6.30 8.94
C LYS A 124 8.17 -4.76 8.97
N GLY A 125 8.77 -4.17 7.93
CA GLY A 125 8.93 -2.72 7.80
C GLY A 125 7.61 -1.97 7.77
N TYR A 126 6.52 -2.57 7.27
CA TYR A 126 5.19 -1.98 7.33
C TYR A 126 4.68 -1.85 8.76
N TYR A 127 4.72 -2.92 9.56
CA TYR A 127 4.33 -2.83 10.97
C TYR A 127 5.15 -1.76 11.70
N GLN A 128 6.48 -1.80 11.53
CA GLN A 128 7.39 -0.83 12.18
C GLN A 128 7.11 0.61 11.74
N PHE A 129 6.81 0.84 10.46
CA PHE A 129 6.44 2.16 9.96
C PHE A 129 5.16 2.71 10.60
N LEU A 130 4.15 1.85 10.80
CA LEU A 130 2.92 2.24 11.50
C LEU A 130 3.20 2.55 12.98
N GLU A 131 4.04 1.75 13.63
CA GLU A 131 4.41 1.91 15.03
C GLU A 131 5.22 3.19 15.28
N ASP A 132 6.22 3.46 14.42
CA ASP A 132 7.09 4.64 14.49
C ASP A 132 6.34 5.95 14.21
N ASN A 133 5.15 5.90 13.59
CA ASN A 133 4.41 7.08 13.17
C ASN A 133 3.11 7.28 13.97
N PRO A 134 3.06 8.27 14.89
CA PRO A 134 1.94 8.47 15.81
C PRO A 134 0.55 8.56 15.16
N ARG A 135 0.47 8.98 13.89
CA ARG A 135 -0.82 9.10 13.19
C ARG A 135 -1.54 7.77 13.00
N TYR A 136 -0.83 6.63 13.06
CA TYR A 136 -1.40 5.30 12.86
C TYR A 136 -1.69 4.55 14.16
N LYS A 137 -1.48 5.16 15.33
CA LYS A 137 -1.71 4.51 16.63
C LYS A 137 -3.12 3.93 16.75
N THR A 138 -4.14 4.70 16.38
CA THR A 138 -5.54 4.23 16.38
C THR A 138 -5.75 3.05 15.45
N ALA A 139 -5.09 2.99 14.29
CA ALA A 139 -5.19 1.82 13.41
C ALA A 139 -4.59 0.57 14.07
N LEU A 140 -3.45 0.71 14.74
CA LEU A 140 -2.78 -0.41 15.42
C LEU A 140 -3.57 -0.98 16.61
N GLU A 141 -4.47 -0.22 17.22
CA GLU A 141 -5.41 -0.76 18.23
C GLU A 141 -6.31 -1.86 17.63
N PHE A 142 -6.55 -1.81 16.31
CA PHE A 142 -7.36 -2.77 15.57
C PHE A 142 -6.53 -3.76 14.76
N LYS A 143 -5.27 -4.01 15.12
CA LYS A 143 -4.40 -4.96 14.41
C LYS A 143 -4.92 -6.41 14.37
N HIS A 144 -5.96 -6.74 15.15
CA HIS A 144 -6.68 -8.02 15.14
C HIS A 144 -8.08 -7.95 14.50
N ASP A 145 -8.51 -6.76 14.06
CA ASP A 145 -9.77 -6.53 13.34
C ASP A 145 -9.45 -5.88 11.98
N PRO A 146 -9.25 -6.69 10.92
CA PRO A 146 -8.84 -6.18 9.62
C PRO A 146 -9.77 -5.11 9.05
N ARG A 147 -11.10 -5.27 9.20
CA ARG A 147 -12.05 -4.32 8.62
C ARG A 147 -11.96 -2.97 9.30
N ARG A 148 -11.83 -2.95 10.63
CA ARG A 148 -11.68 -1.71 11.39
C ARG A 148 -10.31 -1.09 11.18
N PHE A 149 -9.25 -1.90 11.12
CA PHE A 149 -7.91 -1.45 10.75
C PHE A 149 -7.91 -0.67 9.43
N PHE A 150 -8.57 -1.20 8.38
CA PHE A 150 -8.63 -0.54 7.07
C PHE A 150 -9.31 0.83 7.11
N GLU A 151 -10.32 1.00 7.96
CA GLU A 151 -10.97 2.29 8.15
C GLU A 151 -10.02 3.30 8.80
N GLU A 152 -9.37 2.91 9.89
CA GLU A 152 -8.52 3.81 10.68
C GLU A 152 -7.23 4.14 9.95
N VAL A 153 -6.61 3.19 9.23
CA VAL A 153 -5.39 3.45 8.44
C VAL A 153 -5.68 4.36 7.25
N ALA A 154 -6.86 4.23 6.62
CA ALA A 154 -7.31 5.14 5.55
C ALA A 154 -7.59 6.54 6.10
N LYS A 155 -8.31 6.63 7.23
CA LYS A 155 -8.60 7.88 7.92
C LYS A 155 -7.33 8.63 8.35
N ALA A 156 -6.29 7.89 8.76
CA ALA A 156 -4.97 8.43 9.07
C ALA A 156 -4.17 8.92 7.84
N GLY A 157 -4.71 8.74 6.63
CA GLY A 157 -4.12 9.27 5.40
C GLY A 157 -2.98 8.41 4.85
N TYR A 158 -3.06 7.08 4.96
CA TYR A 158 -2.08 6.18 4.33
C TYR A 158 -2.07 6.32 2.80
N ALA A 159 -3.25 6.45 2.19
CA ALA A 159 -3.42 6.75 0.78
C ALA A 159 -4.28 8.00 0.60
N THR A 160 -4.09 8.72 -0.52
CA THR A 160 -4.89 9.91 -0.87
C THR A 160 -6.25 9.56 -1.47
N ALA A 161 -6.48 8.30 -1.81
CA ALA A 161 -7.71 7.88 -2.46
C ALA A 161 -8.89 7.86 -1.46
N PRO A 162 -10.03 8.49 -1.78
CA PRO A 162 -11.15 8.62 -0.85
C PRO A 162 -11.85 7.30 -0.52
N ASN A 163 -11.70 6.28 -1.37
CA ASN A 163 -12.32 4.96 -1.20
C ASN A 163 -11.29 3.85 -0.86
N TYR A 164 -10.14 4.23 -0.28
CA TYR A 164 -9.05 3.30 0.02
C TYR A 164 -9.50 2.16 0.96
N ALA A 165 -10.21 2.48 2.04
CA ALA A 165 -10.75 1.48 2.97
C ALA A 165 -11.68 0.47 2.27
N ASP A 166 -12.53 0.94 1.35
CA ASP A 166 -13.46 0.07 0.62
C ASP A 166 -12.73 -0.85 -0.35
N ILE A 167 -11.65 -0.39 -0.98
CA ILE A 167 -10.79 -1.25 -1.80
C ILE A 167 -10.13 -2.33 -0.94
N LEU A 168 -9.54 -1.94 0.20
CA LEU A 168 -8.92 -2.90 1.12
C LEU A 168 -9.93 -3.97 1.57
N LYS A 169 -11.15 -3.56 1.94
CA LYS A 169 -12.22 -4.50 2.34
C LYS A 169 -12.61 -5.47 1.22
N GLN A 170 -12.63 -5.03 -0.04
CA GLN A 170 -12.93 -5.89 -1.17
C GLN A 170 -11.79 -6.88 -1.45
N VAL A 171 -10.54 -6.41 -1.47
CA VAL A 171 -9.36 -7.26 -1.61
C VAL A 171 -9.22 -8.23 -0.44
N PHE A 172 -9.57 -7.82 0.77
CA PHE A 172 -9.59 -8.70 1.95
C PHE A 172 -10.58 -9.86 1.80
N ASN A 173 -11.76 -9.62 1.22
CA ASN A 173 -12.70 -10.71 0.90
C ASN A 173 -12.08 -11.70 -0.09
N SER A 174 -11.35 -11.17 -1.08
CA SER A 174 -10.64 -11.95 -2.09
C SER A 174 -9.49 -12.77 -1.51
N VAL A 175 -8.71 -12.22 -0.57
CA VAL A 175 -7.69 -12.93 0.21
C VAL A 175 -8.34 -14.06 1.00
N ASN A 176 -9.42 -13.80 1.75
CA ASN A 176 -10.09 -14.82 2.57
C ASN A 176 -10.66 -16.00 1.76
N ARG A 177 -11.06 -15.78 0.49
CA ARG A 177 -11.53 -16.86 -0.38
C ARG A 177 -10.42 -17.79 -0.89
N ARG A 178 -9.16 -17.37 -0.75
CA ARG A 178 -7.96 -18.05 -1.31
C ARG A 178 -7.02 -18.60 -0.24
N LEU A 179 -7.37 -18.41 1.02
CA LEU A 179 -6.75 -19.07 2.18
C LEU A 179 -7.45 -20.39 2.45
#